data_AF-A0AAD9B4Y8-F1
#
_entry.id   AF-A0AAD9B4Y8-F1
#
_cell.length_a   1.000
_cell.length_b   1.000
_cell.length_c   1.000
_cell.angle_alpha   90.00
_cell.angle_beta   90.00
_cell.angle_gamma   90.00
#
_symmetry.space_group_name_H-M   'P 1'
#
loop_
_entity.id
_entity.type
_entity.pdbx_description
1 polymer ?
#
loop_
_entity_poly.entity_id
_entity_poly.type
_entity_poly.pdbx_seq_one_letter_code
_entity_poly.pdbx_strand_id
1 'polypeptide(L)'
;MFTPPMPGDVMVNFYINLSKLCLTVYQLHVLPPNTTKNYRPAGSSVLHNPGAMFELNNNRFEVSHVHKVECVVPWLNDTLVFFTISLQLCQQLKDKISVFSSFWNYRPF
;
A
#
# COMPACT_ATOMS: atom_id res chain seq x y z
N MET A 1 18.87 9.09 -2.90
CA MET A 1 18.02 8.76 -4.07
C MET A 1 17.69 9.99 -4.91
N PHE A 2 17.40 11.14 -4.32
CA PHE A 2 17.19 12.38 -5.08
C PHE A 2 18.49 13.17 -5.26
N THR A 3 18.62 13.85 -6.39
CA THR A 3 19.71 14.79 -6.68
C THR A 3 19.08 16.02 -7.35
N PRO A 4 19.07 17.19 -6.68
CA PRO A 4 19.63 17.49 -5.36
C PRO A 4 18.91 16.78 -4.18
N PRO A 5 19.49 16.81 -2.96
CA PRO A 5 18.81 16.33 -1.76
C PRO A 5 17.44 16.97 -1.60
N MET A 6 16.48 16.19 -1.12
CA MET A 6 15.11 16.65 -0.93
C MET A 6 15.04 17.72 0.17
N PRO A 7 14.22 18.78 -0.01
CA PRO A 7 13.94 19.75 1.04
C PRO A 7 13.35 19.10 2.30
N GLY A 8 13.60 19.70 3.48
CA GLY A 8 13.13 19.17 4.77
C GLY A 8 11.61 19.29 5.00
N ASP A 9 10.92 20.04 4.15
CA ASP A 9 9.47 20.22 4.13
C ASP A 9 8.78 19.32 3.08
N VAL A 10 9.50 18.37 2.49
CA VAL A 10 8.96 17.42 1.52
C VAL A 10 9.28 15.99 1.95
N MET A 11 8.29 15.11 1.80
CA MET A 11 8.47 13.67 1.96
C MET A 11 7.95 12.95 0.71
N VAL A 12 8.67 11.93 0.26
CA VAL A 12 8.25 11.15 -0.91
C VAL A 12 8.12 9.68 -0.54
N ASN A 13 7.03 9.07 -0.97
CA ASN A 13 6.77 7.64 -0.84
C ASN A 13 6.49 7.02 -2.21
N PHE A 14 7.03 5.82 -2.43
CA PHE A 14 6.81 5.00 -3.61
C PHE A 14 6.32 3.62 -3.19
N TYR A 15 5.20 3.18 -3.73
CA TYR A 15 4.67 1.84 -3.46
C TYR A 15 3.89 1.29 -4.65
N ILE A 16 3.64 -0.02 -4.64
CA ILE A 16 2.79 -0.69 -5.60
C ILE A 16 1.41 -0.92 -4.96
N ASN A 17 0.35 -0.56 -5.67
CA ASN A 17 -1.02 -0.91 -5.34
C ASN A 17 -1.61 -1.76 -6.47
N LEU A 18 -1.74 -3.07 -6.23
CA LEU A 18 -2.12 -4.04 -7.25
C LEU A 18 -1.20 -3.92 -8.49
N SER A 19 -1.72 -3.49 -9.64
CA SER A 19 -0.96 -3.29 -10.87
C SER A 19 -0.48 -1.86 -11.07
N LYS A 20 -0.70 -0.96 -10.11
CA LYS A 20 -0.33 0.46 -10.22
C LYS A 20 0.92 0.79 -9.40
N LEU A 21 1.85 1.51 -10.01
CA LEU A 21 2.90 2.22 -9.30
C LEU A 21 2.34 3.55 -8.80
N CYS A 22 2.41 3.77 -7.49
CA CYS A 22 1.97 4.98 -6.83
C CYS A 22 3.19 5.79 -6.35
N LEU A 23 3.23 7.05 -6.74
CA LEU A 23 4.13 8.06 -6.20
C LEU A 23 3.30 9.03 -5.38
N THR A 24 3.64 9.17 -4.11
CA THR A 24 3.03 10.17 -3.22
C THR A 24 4.08 11.16 -2.74
N VAL A 25 3.80 12.44 -2.90
CA VAL A 25 4.58 13.54 -2.34
C VAL A 25 3.75 14.21 -1.24
N TYR A 26 4.34 14.31 -0.06
CA TYR A 26 3.80 15.02 1.09
C TYR A 26 4.51 16.36 1.21
N GLN A 27 3.74 17.43 1.23
CA GLN A 27 4.23 18.75 1.65
C GLN A 27 3.99 18.89 3.14
N LEU A 28 5.04 19.23 3.88
CA LEU A 28 5.07 19.28 5.33
C LEU A 28 5.13 20.73 5.80
N HIS A 29 4.48 21.00 6.93
CA HIS A 29 4.60 22.25 7.65
C HIS A 29 5.14 21.98 9.05
N VAL A 30 6.22 22.66 9.42
CA VAL A 30 6.80 22.57 10.76
C VAL A 30 5.89 23.28 11.75
N LEU A 31 5.44 22.57 12.78
CA LEU A 31 4.64 23.15 13.84
C LEU A 31 5.55 23.97 14.78
N PRO A 32 5.26 25.27 14.98
CA PRO A 32 6.02 26.08 15.92
C PRO A 32 5.81 25.60 17.36
N PRO A 33 6.80 25.80 18.25
CA PRO A 33 6.73 25.33 19.64
C PRO A 33 5.57 25.94 20.44
N ASN A 34 5.12 27.14 20.07
CA ASN A 34 4.02 27.85 20.73
C ASN A 34 2.64 27.58 20.12
N THR A 35 2.50 26.52 19.32
CA THR A 35 1.19 26.19 18.72
C THR A 35 0.16 25.81 19.78
N THR A 36 -1.03 26.39 19.70
CA THR A 36 -2.21 26.01 20.52
C THR A 36 -2.89 24.74 20.01
N LYS A 37 -2.43 24.23 18.86
CA LYS A 37 -2.98 23.02 18.23
C LYS A 37 -2.59 21.79 19.03
N ASN A 38 -3.58 21.01 19.45
CA ASN A 38 -3.36 19.74 20.15
C ASN A 38 -2.57 18.79 19.25
N TYR A 39 -1.33 18.51 19.63
CA TYR A 39 -0.49 17.55 18.93
C TYR A 39 -0.97 16.12 19.21
N ARG A 40 -1.36 15.42 18.15
CA ARG A 40 -1.71 13.99 18.20
C ARG A 40 -0.99 13.28 17.05
N PRO A 41 0.05 12.48 17.33
CA PRO A 41 0.77 11.78 16.28
C PRO A 41 -0.18 10.84 15.54
N ALA A 42 -0.16 10.89 14.22
CA ALA A 42 -0.92 9.99 13.37
C ALA A 42 -0.34 8.57 13.48
N GLY A 43 -1.22 7.57 13.52
CA GLY A 43 -0.83 6.17 13.38
C GLY A 43 -0.38 5.84 11.96
N SER A 44 0.06 4.61 11.74
CA SER A 44 0.50 4.15 10.42
C SER A 44 -0.64 4.15 9.39
N SER A 45 -0.37 4.66 8.20
CA SER A 45 -1.29 4.58 7.05
C SER A 45 -0.52 4.35 5.76
N VAL A 46 -1.13 3.68 4.78
CA VAL A 46 -0.59 3.59 3.41
C VAL A 46 -0.57 4.98 2.75
N LEU A 47 -1.58 5.79 3.04
CA LEU A 47 -1.70 7.16 2.56
C LEU A 47 -2.16 8.05 3.72
N HIS A 48 -1.28 8.94 4.18
CA HIS A 48 -1.67 9.97 5.14
C HIS A 48 -2.49 11.08 4.46
N ASN A 49 -3.45 11.63 5.20
CA ASN A 49 -4.25 12.78 4.77
C ASN A 49 -3.62 14.09 5.26
N PRO A 50 -3.96 15.24 4.63
CA PRO A 50 -3.67 16.55 5.22
C PRO A 50 -4.15 16.64 6.66
N GLY A 51 -3.33 17.24 7.53
CA GLY A 51 -3.57 17.33 8.97
C GLY A 51 -2.94 16.22 9.81
N ALA A 52 -2.41 15.16 9.18
CA ALA A 52 -1.66 14.14 9.90
C ALA A 52 -0.39 14.74 10.52
N MET A 53 -0.15 14.48 11.80
CA MET A 53 1.01 15.02 12.53
C MET A 53 1.99 13.91 12.89
N PHE A 54 3.28 14.22 12.92
CA PHE A 54 4.31 13.29 13.38
C PHE A 54 5.53 14.06 13.86
N GLU A 55 6.46 13.37 14.53
CA GLU A 55 7.70 13.95 15.03
C GLU A 55 8.89 13.27 14.35
N LEU A 56 9.82 14.07 13.86
CA LEU A 56 11.05 13.62 13.23
C LEU A 56 12.18 14.56 13.62
N ASN A 57 13.30 14.02 14.11
CA ASN A 57 14.48 14.80 14.51
C ASN A 57 14.15 15.96 15.47
N ASN A 58 13.30 15.69 16.49
CA ASN A 58 12.86 16.66 17.50
C ASN A 58 12.01 17.83 16.95
N ASN A 59 11.59 17.76 15.69
CA ASN A 59 10.67 18.70 15.07
C ASN A 59 9.31 18.02 14.86
N ARG A 60 8.24 18.76 15.15
CA ARG A 60 6.87 18.32 14.89
C ARG A 60 6.44 18.82 13.52
N PHE A 61 5.93 17.92 12.70
CA PHE A 61 5.45 18.22 11.37
C PHE A 61 3.96 17.93 11.27
N GLU A 62 3.30 18.69 10.41
CA GLU A 62 1.95 18.42 9.93
C GLU A 62 1.98 18.28 8.41
N VAL A 63 1.29 17.28 7.88
CA VAL A 63 1.08 17.15 6.44
C VAL A 63 0.14 18.27 5.98
N SER A 64 0.63 19.22 5.20
CA SER A 64 -0.19 20.30 4.63
C SER A 64 -0.91 19.85 3.37
N HIS A 65 -0.19 19.20 2.46
CA HIS A 65 -0.72 18.72 1.18
C HIS A 65 -0.22 17.33 0.84
N VAL A 66 -1.03 16.63 0.05
CA VAL A 66 -0.75 15.27 -0.43
C VAL A 66 -0.96 15.27 -1.94
N HIS A 67 0.10 15.02 -2.69
CA HIS A 67 0.06 14.86 -4.14
C HIS A 67 0.31 13.40 -4.47
N LYS A 68 -0.73 12.70 -4.90
CA LYS A 68 -0.63 11.30 -5.32
C LYS A 68 -0.81 11.22 -6.84
N VAL A 69 0.13 10.54 -7.50
CA VAL A 69 0.00 10.14 -8.91
C VAL A 69 0.15 8.64 -9.01
N GLU A 70 -0.57 8.03 -9.96
CA GLU A 70 -0.53 6.60 -10.19
C GLU A 70 -0.46 6.28 -11.67
N CYS A 71 0.29 5.23 -12.00
CA CYS A 71 0.43 4.71 -13.36
C CYS A 71 0.28 3.19 -13.35
N VAL A 72 -0.48 2.65 -14.30
CA VAL A 72 -0.58 1.19 -14.48
C VAL A 72 0.74 0.66 -15.01
N VAL A 73 1.23 -0.42 -14.42
CA VAL A 73 2.41 -1.16 -14.86
C VAL A 73 1.91 -2.40 -15.61
N PRO A 74 1.96 -2.42 -16.96
CA PRO A 74 1.29 -3.47 -17.75
C PRO A 74 1.77 -4.88 -17.42
N TRP A 75 3.09 -5.10 -17.33
CA TRP A 75 3.64 -6.43 -17.03
C TRP A 75 3.24 -6.94 -15.64
N LEU A 76 3.03 -6.02 -14.68
CA LEU A 76 2.59 -6.37 -13.34
C LEU A 76 1.11 -6.76 -13.35
N ASN A 77 0.30 -6.08 -14.17
CA ASN A 77 -1.08 -6.48 -14.42
C ASN A 77 -1.16 -7.89 -15.00
N ASP A 78 -0.36 -8.19 -16.03
CA ASP A 78 -0.32 -9.52 -16.66
C ASP A 78 0.10 -10.60 -15.66
N THR A 79 1.07 -10.29 -14.79
CA THR A 79 1.52 -11.18 -13.71
C THR A 79 0.38 -11.51 -12.74
N LEU A 80 -0.41 -10.52 -12.32
CA LEU A 80 -1.56 -10.72 -11.44
C LEU A 80 -2.67 -11.54 -12.10
N VAL A 81 -2.85 -11.39 -13.42
CA VAL A 81 -3.75 -12.24 -14.22
C VAL A 81 -3.25 -13.69 -14.20
N PHE A 82 -1.95 -13.93 -14.42
CA PHE A 82 -1.39 -15.28 -14.34
C PHE A 82 -1.54 -15.92 -12.96
N PHE A 83 -1.34 -15.16 -11.87
CA PHE A 83 -1.60 -15.67 -10.52
C PHE A 83 -3.05 -16.07 -10.33
N THR A 84 -3.99 -15.26 -10.81
CA THR A 84 -5.42 -15.54 -10.70
C THR A 84 -5.79 -16.81 -11.46
N ILE A 85 -5.35 -16.95 -12.71
CA ILE A 85 -5.59 -18.14 -13.53
C ILE A 85 -4.99 -19.39 -12.86
N SER A 86 -3.75 -19.29 -12.37
CA SER A 86 -3.08 -20.41 -11.70
C SER A 86 -3.84 -20.87 -10.47
N LEU A 87 -4.26 -19.93 -9.60
CA LEU A 87 -5.05 -20.23 -8.41
C LEU A 87 -6.41 -20.85 -8.76
N GLN A 88 -7.08 -20.35 -9.80
CA GLN A 88 -8.35 -20.91 -10.29
C GLN A 88 -8.17 -22.35 -10.79
N LEU A 89 -7.12 -22.63 -11.57
CA LEU A 89 -6.83 -23.99 -12.05
C LEU A 89 -6.51 -24.94 -10.89
N CYS A 90 -5.69 -24.51 -9.93
CA CYS A 90 -5.41 -25.30 -8.72
C CYS A 90 -6.70 -25.60 -7.95
N GLN A 91 -7.59 -24.62 -7.80
CA GLN A 91 -8.84 -24.82 -7.09
C GLN A 91 -9.79 -25.77 -7.85
N GLN A 92 -9.92 -25.63 -9.18
CA GLN A 92 -10.70 -26.56 -10.00
C GLN A 92 -10.19 -28.00 -9.89
N LEU A 93 -8.87 -28.19 -9.86
CA LEU A 93 -8.27 -29.51 -9.68
C LEU A 93 -8.60 -30.08 -8.29
N LYS A 94 -8.46 -29.28 -7.23
CA LYS A 94 -8.84 -29.67 -5.87
C LYS A 94 -10.31 -30.07 -5.78
N ASP A 95 -11.20 -29.32 -6.40
CA ASP A 95 -12.64 -29.60 -6.38
C ASP A 95 -12.96 -30.92 -7.09
N LYS A 96 -12.35 -31.16 -8.26
CA LYS A 96 -12.49 -32.44 -8.97
C LYS A 96 -11.97 -33.61 -8.13
N ILE A 97 -10.78 -33.49 -7.56
CA ILE A 97 -10.20 -34.54 -6.68
C ILE A 97 -11.10 -34.80 -5.48
N SER A 98 -11.65 -33.75 -4.86
CA SER A 98 -12.54 -33.86 -3.70
C SER A 98 -13.81 -34.67 -4.04
N VAL A 99 -14.46 -34.35 -5.16
CA VAL A 99 -15.65 -35.06 -5.64
C VAL A 99 -15.34 -36.53 -5.97
N PHE A 100 -14.22 -36.80 -6.65
CA PHE A 100 -13.85 -38.18 -6.97
C PHE A 100 -13.47 -38.98 -5.72
N SER A 101 -12.72 -38.37 -4.81
CA SER A 101 -12.30 -38.99 -3.55
C SER A 101 -13.50 -39.30 -2.67
N SER A 102 -14.51 -38.43 -2.58
CA SER A 102 -15.71 -38.71 -1.80
C SER A 102 -16.51 -39.89 -2.35
N PHE A 103 -16.63 -40.01 -3.68
CA PHE A 103 -17.31 -41.14 -4.30
C PHE A 103 -16.53 -42.46 -4.13
N TRP A 104 -15.20 -42.44 -4.35
CA TRP A 104 -14.39 -43.66 -4.28
C TRP A 104 -14.13 -44.13 -2.84
N ASN A 105 -13.94 -43.22 -1.88
CA ASN A 105 -13.77 -43.57 -0.47
C ASN A 105 -15.09 -44.02 0.19
N TYR A 106 -16.25 -43.75 -0.43
CA TYR A 106 -17.55 -44.21 0.06
C TYR A 106 -17.94 -45.61 -0.44
N ARG A 107 -17.05 -46.38 -1.12
CA ARG A 107 -17.37 -47.78 -1.46
C ARG A 107 -17.37 -48.63 -0.17
N PRO A 108 -18.53 -49.14 0.29
CA PRO A 108 -18.55 -50.13 1.34
C PRO A 108 -18.25 -51.47 0.66
N PHE A 109 -17.09 -52.05 0.96
CA PHE A 109 -16.93 -53.50 0.89
C PHE A 109 -17.24 -54.06 2.28
#